data_AF-A0A947A1Q6-F1
#
_entry.id   AF-A0A947A1Q6-F1
#
_cell.length_a   1.000
_cell.length_b   1.000
_cell.length_c   1.000
_cell.angle_alpha   90.00
_cell.angle_beta   90.00
_cell.angle_gamma   90.00
#
_symmetry.space_group_name_H-M   'P 1'
#
loop_
_entity.id
_entity.type
_entity.pdbx_description
1 polymer ?
#
loop_
_entity_poly.entity_id
_entity_poly.type
_entity_poly.pdbx_seq_one_letter_code
_entity_poly.pdbx_strand_id
1 'polypeptide(L)'
;GLDIQHIRREIRTGFKAGALKEGLKIAKGEFIAVFDSDFVPGKNWLMQTLPYFKNSKIGVVQTRWGHLNRDYSLLTRIQAFALDFHFILEQTGRNFGKNFINFNGTAGIWRKECILDAGNWSGDTLTEDLDLSYRAQMNKWEFKYLENVETPAELPVVISAARSQQFRWNKGAAENFRKNYGKLLKDSSASFSTKFHGFFHLLNSSMFLIVLLLAVLSVPVLYIKHNNPVFSWYFNVLAGFAVSTLIFFASYYVTYSKIHGKGIKSFFKFVGMFVTFFSIAMGFSVHNTLAVLEGHFGKRSEFIRTPKFNINSIKDSWKGNRYLNNQYSKNIIIEGLLFLYFGFAIWSAFKLNDYGLLIFHLMLFTGFGFVFFKSLRA
;
A
#
# COMPACT_ATOMS: atom_id res chain seq x y z
N GLY A 1 -0.94 -39.74 0.69
CA GLY A 1 -0.59 -38.56 -0.13
C GLY A 1 -1.10 -37.30 0.55
N LEU A 2 -0.84 -36.12 -0.02
CA LEU A 2 -1.45 -34.85 0.44
C LEU A 2 -2.91 -34.77 -0.08
N ASP A 3 -3.86 -34.35 0.75
CA ASP A 3 -5.26 -34.12 0.36
C ASP A 3 -5.37 -32.78 -0.38
N ILE A 4 -5.22 -32.81 -1.70
CA ILE A 4 -5.28 -31.63 -2.57
C ILE A 4 -6.49 -31.75 -3.49
N GLN A 5 -7.34 -30.73 -3.49
CA GLN A 5 -8.50 -30.63 -4.35
C GLN A 5 -8.39 -29.42 -5.27
N HIS A 6 -8.61 -29.63 -6.57
CA HIS A 6 -8.68 -28.55 -7.55
C HIS A 6 -10.15 -28.23 -7.85
N ILE A 7 -10.57 -27.02 -7.48
CA ILE A 7 -11.95 -26.58 -7.62
C ILE A 7 -12.02 -25.45 -8.63
N ARG A 8 -12.94 -25.55 -9.59
CA ARG A 8 -13.20 -24.50 -10.58
C ARG A 8 -14.66 -24.05 -10.49
N ARG A 9 -14.87 -22.74 -10.45
CA ARG A 9 -16.21 -22.13 -10.52
C ARG A 9 -16.63 -21.97 -11.97
N GLU A 10 -17.90 -22.24 -12.25
CA GLU A 10 -18.52 -21.97 -13.56
C GLU A 10 -18.64 -20.45 -13.80
N ILE A 11 -19.10 -19.72 -12.78
CA ILE A 11 -19.31 -18.28 -12.82
C ILE A 11 -18.24 -17.55 -11.99
N ARG A 12 -17.59 -16.55 -12.58
CA ARG A 12 -16.48 -15.79 -11.97
C ARG A 12 -16.93 -14.51 -11.23
N THR A 13 -18.06 -14.55 -10.53
CA THR A 13 -18.58 -13.42 -9.74
C THR A 13 -17.74 -13.19 -8.47
N GLY A 14 -17.58 -11.92 -8.07
CA GLY A 14 -16.89 -11.54 -6.82
C GLY A 14 -15.39 -11.84 -6.78
N PHE A 15 -14.74 -12.09 -7.93
CA PHE A 15 -13.29 -12.27 -8.07
C PHE A 15 -12.69 -13.23 -7.02
N LYS A 16 -11.69 -12.78 -6.25
CA LYS A 16 -11.02 -13.57 -5.20
C LYS A 16 -11.97 -13.91 -4.04
N ALA A 17 -12.72 -12.92 -3.54
CA ALA A 17 -13.71 -13.13 -2.48
C ALA A 17 -14.72 -14.25 -2.82
N GLY A 18 -15.22 -14.27 -4.06
CA GLY A 18 -16.14 -15.30 -4.52
C GLY A 18 -15.48 -16.68 -4.60
N ALA A 19 -14.21 -16.76 -5.00
CA ALA A 19 -13.48 -18.03 -5.01
C ALA A 19 -13.25 -18.57 -3.59
N LEU A 20 -12.87 -17.69 -2.65
CA LEU A 20 -12.71 -18.02 -1.24
C LEU A 20 -14.03 -18.47 -0.61
N LYS A 21 -15.15 -17.81 -0.93
CA LYS A 21 -16.48 -18.17 -0.44
C LYS A 21 -16.92 -19.56 -0.89
N GLU A 22 -16.68 -19.92 -2.15
CA GLU A 22 -16.98 -21.28 -2.65
C GLU A 22 -16.04 -22.33 -2.03
N GLY A 23 -14.73 -22.04 -1.96
CA GLY A 23 -13.77 -22.94 -1.33
C GLY A 23 -14.09 -23.20 0.15
N LEU A 24 -14.59 -22.21 0.88
CA LEU A 24 -14.95 -22.32 2.31
C LEU A 24 -16.07 -23.34 2.57
N LYS A 25 -16.97 -23.57 1.61
CA LYS A 25 -18.05 -24.57 1.73
C LYS A 25 -17.49 -26.00 1.80
N ILE A 26 -16.40 -26.25 1.07
CA ILE A 26 -15.79 -27.57 0.93
C ILE A 26 -14.67 -27.76 1.96
N ALA A 27 -14.00 -26.68 2.38
CA ALA A 27 -12.93 -26.70 3.35
C ALA A 27 -13.40 -27.28 4.71
N LYS A 28 -12.78 -28.38 5.13
CA LYS A 28 -13.12 -29.13 6.37
C LYS A 28 -12.42 -28.62 7.63
N GLY A 29 -11.35 -27.85 7.47
CA GLY A 29 -10.54 -27.37 8.60
C GLY A 29 -11.26 -26.29 9.42
N GLU A 30 -11.01 -26.30 10.74
CA GLU A 30 -11.39 -25.20 11.65
C GLU A 30 -10.63 -23.91 11.32
N PHE A 31 -9.38 -24.05 10.88
CA PHE A 31 -8.49 -22.95 10.52
C PHE A 31 -8.24 -22.94 9.01
N ILE A 32 -8.41 -21.76 8.40
CA ILE A 32 -8.31 -21.54 6.96
C ILE A 32 -7.06 -20.71 6.68
N ALA A 33 -6.01 -21.37 6.21
CA ALA A 33 -4.82 -20.70 5.70
C ALA A 33 -5.06 -20.21 4.28
N VAL A 34 -4.73 -18.96 3.99
CA VAL A 34 -4.91 -18.34 2.67
C VAL A 34 -3.57 -17.90 2.12
N PHE A 35 -3.23 -18.40 0.93
CA PHE A 35 -2.03 -18.03 0.19
C PHE A 35 -2.38 -17.68 -1.26
N ASP A 36 -1.89 -16.54 -1.71
CA ASP A 36 -1.78 -16.23 -3.13
C ASP A 36 -0.72 -17.13 -3.78
N SER A 37 -0.88 -17.41 -5.08
CA SER A 37 -0.08 -18.37 -5.82
C SER A 37 1.42 -18.03 -5.92
N ASP A 38 1.79 -16.78 -5.64
CA ASP A 38 3.16 -16.26 -5.67
C ASP A 38 3.83 -16.19 -4.29
N PHE A 39 3.17 -16.67 -3.22
CA PHE A 39 3.74 -16.70 -1.86
C PHE A 39 4.37 -18.05 -1.54
N VAL A 40 5.55 -18.01 -0.91
CA VAL A 40 6.34 -19.20 -0.58
C VAL A 40 6.52 -19.33 0.94
N PRO A 41 5.58 -19.92 1.69
CA PRO A 41 5.70 -20.08 3.14
C PRO A 41 6.81 -21.05 3.54
N GLY A 42 7.43 -20.79 4.69
CA GLY A 42 8.44 -21.67 5.28
C GLY A 42 7.85 -23.02 5.72
N LYS A 43 8.69 -24.07 5.76
CA LYS A 43 8.26 -25.45 6.11
C LYS A 43 7.57 -25.56 7.48
N ASN A 44 8.00 -24.74 8.45
CA ASN A 44 7.46 -24.72 9.81
C ASN A 44 6.41 -23.60 10.03
N TRP A 45 5.90 -22.96 8.96
CA TRP A 45 5.01 -21.80 9.07
C TRP A 45 3.75 -22.08 9.90
N LEU A 46 3.08 -23.23 9.68
CA LEU A 46 1.90 -23.64 10.46
C LEU A 46 2.23 -23.86 11.94
N MET A 47 3.42 -24.42 12.25
CA MET A 47 3.86 -24.65 13.63
C MET A 47 4.09 -23.34 14.38
N GLN A 48 4.48 -22.28 13.65
CA GLN A 48 4.69 -20.94 14.23
C GLN A 48 3.38 -20.15 14.36
N THR A 49 2.34 -20.44 13.56
CA THR A 49 1.11 -19.63 13.52
C THR A 49 -0.06 -20.24 14.30
N LEU A 50 -0.28 -21.56 14.20
CA LEU A 50 -1.43 -22.23 14.83
C LEU A 50 -1.49 -22.10 16.37
N PRO A 51 -0.38 -22.11 17.13
CA PRO A 51 -0.45 -22.03 18.59
C PRO A 51 -1.16 -20.80 19.15
N TYR A 52 -1.22 -19.69 18.39
CA TYR A 52 -1.90 -18.47 18.82
C TYR A 52 -3.43 -18.63 18.92
N PHE A 53 -4.03 -19.58 18.19
CA PHE A 53 -5.48 -19.85 18.27
C PHE A 53 -5.93 -20.58 19.54
N LYS A 54 -5.01 -20.90 20.46
CA LYS A 54 -5.36 -21.30 21.84
C LYS A 54 -6.21 -20.24 22.53
N ASN A 55 -6.04 -18.96 22.18
CA ASN A 55 -6.98 -17.91 22.56
C ASN A 55 -8.20 -17.96 21.62
N SER A 56 -9.37 -18.29 22.18
CA SER A 56 -10.64 -18.38 21.43
C SER A 56 -11.05 -17.05 20.78
N LYS A 57 -10.60 -15.91 21.31
CA LYS A 57 -10.89 -14.59 20.73
C LYS A 57 -10.07 -14.29 19.47
N ILE A 58 -8.97 -15.00 19.22
CA ILE A 58 -8.16 -14.77 18.03
C ILE A 58 -8.90 -15.34 16.82
N GLY A 59 -9.32 -14.43 15.94
CA GLY A 59 -9.95 -14.74 14.66
C GLY A 59 -8.94 -14.84 13.52
N VAL A 60 -7.83 -14.09 13.61
CA VAL A 60 -6.80 -14.04 12.55
C VAL A 60 -5.38 -14.06 13.13
N VAL A 61 -4.51 -14.84 12.49
CA VAL A 61 -3.05 -14.75 12.65
C VAL A 61 -2.46 -14.34 11.29
N GLN A 62 -1.91 -13.14 11.20
CA GLN A 62 -1.27 -12.59 10.01
C GLN A 62 0.25 -12.61 10.16
N THR A 63 0.95 -13.05 9.12
CA THR A 63 2.42 -13.07 9.06
C THR A 63 2.98 -11.96 8.17
N ARG A 64 4.25 -11.60 8.35
CA ARG A 64 4.92 -10.56 7.58
C ARG A 64 5.18 -11.02 6.14
N TRP A 65 5.00 -10.12 5.19
CA TRP A 65 5.43 -10.37 3.81
C TRP A 65 6.93 -10.14 3.65
N GLY A 66 7.57 -11.04 2.94
CA GLY A 66 8.91 -10.85 2.40
C GLY A 66 8.88 -10.60 0.89
N HIS A 67 10.04 -10.38 0.28
CA HIS A 67 10.14 -10.05 -1.15
C HIS A 67 11.20 -10.91 -1.83
N LEU A 68 10.79 -11.79 -2.75
CA LEU A 68 11.68 -12.69 -3.48
C LEU A 68 12.66 -11.93 -4.39
N ASN A 69 12.19 -10.85 -5.02
CA ASN A 69 12.91 -10.12 -6.05
C ASN A 69 13.19 -8.66 -5.64
N ARG A 70 13.42 -8.40 -4.34
CA ARG A 70 13.73 -7.06 -3.79
C ARG A 70 14.72 -6.29 -4.68
N ASP A 71 15.84 -6.91 -4.98
CA ASP A 71 16.98 -6.26 -5.64
C ASP A 71 16.97 -6.36 -7.17
N TYR A 72 15.87 -6.81 -7.79
CA TYR A 72 15.76 -6.96 -9.24
C TYR A 72 15.89 -5.63 -10.01
N SER A 73 15.28 -4.56 -9.50
CA SER A 73 15.28 -3.24 -10.14
C SER A 73 15.08 -2.13 -9.11
N LEU A 74 15.29 -0.86 -9.52
CA LEU A 74 14.93 0.26 -8.66
C LEU A 74 13.44 0.23 -8.27
N LEU A 75 12.56 -0.19 -9.19
CA LEU A 75 11.11 -0.28 -8.95
C LEU A 75 10.77 -1.32 -7.87
N THR A 76 11.45 -2.48 -7.86
CA THR A 76 11.22 -3.50 -6.80
C THR A 76 11.81 -3.05 -5.48
N ARG A 77 12.96 -2.36 -5.47
CA ARG A 77 13.58 -1.85 -4.24
C ARG A 77 12.73 -0.81 -3.54
N ILE A 78 12.14 0.14 -4.27
CA ILE A 78 11.25 1.16 -3.67
C ILE A 78 9.93 0.54 -3.17
N GLN A 79 9.40 -0.47 -3.87
CA GLN A 79 8.18 -1.16 -3.43
C GLN A 79 8.45 -1.95 -2.14
N ALA A 80 9.56 -2.68 -2.09
CA ALA A 80 9.99 -3.39 -0.89
C ALA A 80 10.16 -2.41 0.28
N PHE A 81 10.86 -1.28 0.07
CA PHE A 81 11.06 -0.25 1.08
C PHE A 81 9.75 0.31 1.65
N ALA A 82 8.76 0.57 0.79
CA ALA A 82 7.44 1.04 1.20
C ALA A 82 6.66 -0.01 2.01
N LEU A 83 6.67 -1.26 1.54
CA LEU A 83 5.95 -2.37 2.17
C LEU A 83 6.58 -2.78 3.49
N ASP A 84 7.91 -2.74 3.60
CA ASP A 84 8.62 -3.03 4.84
C ASP A 84 8.15 -2.11 5.97
N PHE A 85 8.00 -0.80 5.71
CA PHE A 85 7.47 0.15 6.69
C PHE A 85 6.07 -0.24 7.17
N HIS A 86 5.17 -0.58 6.24
CA HIS A 86 3.81 -1.01 6.57
C HIS A 86 3.80 -2.26 7.45
N PHE A 87 4.59 -3.27 7.10
CA PHE A 87 4.58 -4.55 7.80
C PHE A 87 5.38 -4.55 9.11
N ILE A 88 6.51 -3.86 9.19
CA ILE A 88 7.39 -3.91 10.38
C ILE A 88 7.00 -2.89 11.44
N LEU A 89 6.51 -1.72 11.03
CA LEU A 89 6.21 -0.64 11.96
C LEU A 89 4.70 -0.42 12.12
N GLU A 90 3.98 -0.23 11.02
CA GLU A 90 2.59 0.22 11.08
C GLU A 90 1.63 -0.88 11.58
N GLN A 91 1.69 -2.09 11.00
CA GLN A 91 0.88 -3.22 11.49
C GLN A 91 1.29 -3.66 12.89
N THR A 92 2.59 -3.78 13.16
CA THR A 92 3.10 -4.13 14.50
C THR A 92 2.62 -3.11 15.54
N GLY A 93 2.76 -1.81 15.25
CA GLY A 93 2.36 -0.72 16.15
C GLY A 93 0.86 -0.71 16.44
N ARG A 94 0.02 -0.87 15.42
CA ARG A 94 -1.44 -0.96 15.60
C ARG A 94 -1.84 -2.20 16.40
N ASN A 95 -1.27 -3.36 16.07
CA ASN A 95 -1.59 -4.61 16.76
C ASN A 95 -1.17 -4.54 18.24
N PHE A 96 0.02 -4.00 18.53
CA PHE A 96 0.48 -3.76 19.89
C PHE A 96 -0.45 -2.79 20.65
N GLY A 97 -0.88 -1.71 19.99
CA GLY A 97 -1.86 -0.76 20.52
C GLY A 97 -3.30 -1.27 20.59
N LYS A 98 -3.55 -2.55 20.28
CA LYS A 98 -4.90 -3.17 20.20
C LYS A 98 -5.87 -2.39 19.31
N ASN A 99 -5.34 -1.74 18.27
CA ASN A 99 -6.12 -1.07 17.25
C ASN A 99 -6.34 -2.01 16.07
N PHE A 100 -7.40 -1.73 15.30
CA PHE A 100 -7.75 -2.56 14.15
C PHE A 100 -6.63 -2.61 13.13
N ILE A 101 -6.31 -3.81 12.67
CA ILE A 101 -5.39 -4.08 11.56
C ILE A 101 -6.12 -4.82 10.45
N ASN A 102 -5.55 -4.85 9.26
CA ASN A 102 -6.09 -5.64 8.15
C ASN A 102 -5.34 -6.98 8.02
N PHE A 103 -6.09 -8.02 7.66
CA PHE A 103 -5.55 -9.16 6.92
C PHE A 103 -5.07 -8.65 5.55
N ASN A 104 -3.91 -9.12 5.12
CA ASN A 104 -3.27 -8.63 3.89
C ASN A 104 -3.75 -9.36 2.63
N GLY A 105 -4.77 -10.19 2.75
CA GLY A 105 -5.30 -11.01 1.66
C GLY A 105 -4.58 -12.35 1.47
N THR A 106 -3.46 -12.58 2.13
CA THR A 106 -2.62 -13.77 2.00
C THR A 106 -1.69 -13.89 3.21
N ALA A 107 -0.96 -15.02 3.30
CA ALA A 107 0.05 -15.27 4.31
C ALA A 107 -0.50 -15.13 5.74
N GLY A 108 -1.71 -15.65 5.96
CA GLY A 108 -2.33 -15.69 7.28
C GLY A 108 -3.40 -16.76 7.38
N ILE A 109 -3.80 -17.01 8.61
CA ILE A 109 -4.81 -18.01 8.97
C ILE A 109 -6.01 -17.28 9.56
N TRP A 110 -7.20 -17.70 9.15
CA TRP A 110 -8.47 -17.34 9.75
C TRP A 110 -9.05 -18.49 10.55
N ARG A 111 -9.67 -18.22 11.69
CA ARG A 111 -10.66 -19.12 12.28
C ARG A 111 -11.90 -19.12 11.38
N LYS A 112 -12.37 -20.30 10.97
CA LYS A 112 -13.52 -20.44 10.05
C LYS A 112 -14.77 -19.78 10.62
N GLU A 113 -15.03 -19.96 11.92
CA GLU A 113 -16.13 -19.32 12.63
C GLU A 113 -16.07 -17.79 12.54
N CYS A 114 -14.90 -17.18 12.73
CA CYS A 114 -14.71 -15.73 12.60
C CYS A 114 -15.10 -15.21 11.21
N ILE A 115 -14.73 -15.94 10.14
CA ILE A 115 -15.15 -15.57 8.77
C ILE A 115 -16.69 -15.58 8.68
N LEU A 116 -17.34 -16.63 9.17
CA LEU A 116 -18.79 -16.80 9.06
C LEU A 116 -19.56 -15.78 9.90
N ASP A 117 -19.14 -15.59 11.15
CA ASP A 117 -19.72 -14.62 12.11
C ASP A 117 -19.61 -13.18 11.58
N ALA A 118 -18.49 -12.82 10.96
CA ALA A 118 -18.30 -11.50 10.37
C ALA A 118 -19.14 -11.26 9.10
N GLY A 119 -19.90 -12.25 8.60
CA GLY A 119 -20.72 -12.15 7.39
C GLY A 119 -20.04 -12.68 6.12
N ASN A 120 -19.00 -13.50 6.27
CA ASN A 120 -18.26 -14.19 5.20
C ASN A 120 -17.51 -13.24 4.23
N TRP A 121 -16.87 -13.81 3.20
CA TRP A 121 -16.20 -13.07 2.13
C TRP A 121 -17.20 -12.28 1.27
N SER A 122 -16.87 -11.02 1.01
CA SER A 122 -17.69 -10.11 0.20
C SER A 122 -16.87 -9.53 -0.95
N GLY A 123 -17.41 -9.59 -2.17
CA GLY A 123 -16.78 -9.06 -3.39
C GLY A 123 -17.26 -7.66 -3.78
N ASP A 124 -17.87 -6.92 -2.86
CA ASP A 124 -18.42 -5.58 -3.08
C ASP A 124 -17.38 -4.45 -2.93
N THR A 125 -16.14 -4.77 -2.58
CA THR A 125 -14.99 -3.86 -2.63
C THR A 125 -13.83 -4.58 -3.33
N LEU A 126 -12.89 -3.84 -3.90
CA LEU A 126 -11.70 -4.42 -4.54
C LEU A 126 -10.67 -5.01 -3.56
N THR A 127 -10.84 -4.75 -2.26
CA THR A 127 -10.01 -5.27 -1.17
C THR A 127 -10.92 -5.94 -0.14
N GLU A 128 -11.34 -7.17 -0.47
CA GLU A 128 -12.24 -7.98 0.37
C GLU A 128 -11.67 -8.34 1.73
N ASP A 129 -10.34 -8.36 1.80
CA ASP A 129 -9.53 -8.66 2.96
C ASP A 129 -9.63 -7.57 4.03
N LEU A 130 -9.46 -6.30 3.62
CA LEU A 130 -9.65 -5.14 4.48
C LEU A 130 -11.10 -5.06 5.00
N ASP A 131 -12.08 -5.31 4.13
CA ASP A 131 -13.49 -5.30 4.49
C ASP A 131 -13.81 -6.33 5.59
N LEU A 132 -13.43 -7.59 5.35
CA LEU A 132 -13.66 -8.68 6.30
C LEU A 132 -12.93 -8.42 7.62
N SER A 133 -11.74 -7.82 7.57
CA SER A 133 -10.96 -7.49 8.77
C SER A 133 -11.66 -6.48 9.67
N TYR A 134 -12.25 -5.44 9.10
CA TYR A 134 -13.00 -4.45 9.88
C TYR A 134 -14.28 -5.03 10.45
N ARG A 135 -15.03 -5.80 9.65
CA ARG A 135 -16.25 -6.49 10.12
C ARG A 135 -15.95 -7.44 11.28
N ALA A 136 -14.91 -8.26 11.15
CA ALA A 136 -14.51 -9.21 12.20
C ALA A 136 -14.12 -8.51 13.50
N GLN A 137 -13.31 -7.45 13.43
CA GLN A 137 -12.86 -6.75 14.64
C GLN A 137 -13.98 -5.91 15.30
N MET A 138 -14.94 -5.37 14.53
CA MET A 138 -16.17 -4.79 15.09
C MET A 138 -17.07 -5.85 15.75
N ASN A 139 -16.99 -7.11 15.30
CA ASN A 139 -17.57 -8.27 15.98
C ASN A 139 -16.71 -8.78 17.14
N LYS A 140 -15.74 -7.98 17.63
CA LYS A 140 -14.89 -8.27 18.79
C LYS A 140 -13.89 -9.42 18.61
N TRP A 141 -13.67 -9.87 17.37
CA TRP A 141 -12.56 -10.79 17.07
C TRP A 141 -11.22 -10.07 17.17
N GLU A 142 -10.23 -10.73 17.77
CA GLU A 142 -8.88 -10.22 17.92
C GLU A 142 -7.98 -10.72 16.79
N PHE A 143 -7.08 -9.87 16.32
CA PHE A 143 -6.11 -10.21 15.29
C PHE A 143 -4.73 -10.28 15.96
N LYS A 144 -3.89 -11.22 15.51
CA LYS A 144 -2.50 -11.34 15.95
C LYS A 144 -1.58 -11.16 14.76
N TYR A 145 -0.66 -10.20 14.87
CA TYR A 145 0.38 -9.98 13.88
C TYR A 145 1.72 -10.58 14.33
N LEU A 146 2.38 -11.31 13.42
CA LEU A 146 3.67 -11.96 13.65
C LEU A 146 4.74 -11.38 12.72
N GLU A 147 5.44 -10.34 13.17
CA GLU A 147 6.52 -9.67 12.43
C GLU A 147 7.67 -10.63 12.05
N ASN A 148 7.98 -11.58 12.93
CA ASN A 148 9.14 -12.48 12.78
C ASN A 148 8.86 -13.71 11.92
N VAL A 149 7.59 -13.97 11.55
CA VAL A 149 7.24 -15.06 10.64
C VAL A 149 7.10 -14.43 9.25
N GLU A 150 8.03 -14.73 8.35
CA GLU A 150 8.09 -14.14 7.01
C GLU A 150 7.57 -15.11 5.95
N THR A 151 6.76 -14.58 5.02
CA THR A 151 6.29 -15.30 3.82
C THR A 151 6.64 -14.47 2.58
N PRO A 152 7.70 -14.80 1.84
CA PRO A 152 8.13 -14.02 0.70
C PRO A 152 7.24 -14.18 -0.54
N ALA A 153 7.13 -13.11 -1.32
CA ALA A 153 6.38 -13.06 -2.58
C ALA A 153 7.07 -12.21 -3.66
N GLU A 154 6.60 -12.33 -4.91
CA GLU A 154 7.12 -11.59 -6.06
C GLU A 154 6.56 -10.16 -6.10
N LEU A 155 7.44 -9.16 -6.21
CA LEU A 155 7.06 -7.77 -6.47
C LEU A 155 6.88 -7.51 -7.97
N PRO A 156 5.97 -6.60 -8.37
CA PRO A 156 5.85 -6.15 -9.75
C PRO A 156 7.17 -5.57 -10.28
N VAL A 157 7.67 -6.12 -11.39
CA VAL A 157 8.92 -5.67 -12.03
C VAL A 157 8.74 -4.61 -13.12
N VAL A 158 7.52 -4.44 -13.61
CA VAL A 158 7.15 -3.45 -14.64
C VAL A 158 6.17 -2.42 -14.08
N ILE A 159 6.27 -1.18 -14.58
CA ILE A 159 5.49 -0.05 -14.05
C ILE A 159 3.98 -0.23 -14.27
N SER A 160 3.57 -0.85 -15.38
CA SER A 160 2.17 -1.15 -15.67
C SER A 160 1.57 -2.09 -14.63
N ALA A 161 2.28 -3.16 -14.25
CA ALA A 161 1.87 -4.09 -13.20
C ALA A 161 1.80 -3.41 -11.82
N ALA A 162 2.80 -2.58 -11.49
CA ALA A 162 2.80 -1.80 -10.25
C ALA A 162 1.60 -0.83 -10.19
N ARG A 163 1.28 -0.14 -11.30
CA ARG A 163 0.11 0.72 -11.43
C ARG A 163 -1.19 -0.04 -11.21
N SER A 164 -1.38 -1.17 -11.87
CA SER A 164 -2.60 -1.97 -11.71
C SER A 164 -2.78 -2.45 -10.27
N GLN A 165 -1.68 -2.84 -9.60
CA GLN A 165 -1.72 -3.23 -8.19
C GLN A 165 -2.08 -2.05 -7.28
N GLN A 166 -1.36 -0.94 -7.40
CA GLN A 166 -1.58 0.28 -6.61
C GLN A 166 -3.00 0.85 -6.83
N PHE A 167 -3.51 0.80 -8.06
CA PHE A 167 -4.88 1.24 -8.35
C PHE A 167 -5.91 0.44 -7.55
N ARG A 168 -5.81 -0.90 -7.59
CA ARG A 168 -6.74 -1.77 -6.86
C ARG A 168 -6.68 -1.53 -5.36
N TRP A 169 -5.48 -1.42 -4.79
CA TRP A 169 -5.30 -1.19 -3.36
C TRP A 169 -5.85 0.16 -2.93
N ASN A 170 -5.51 1.25 -3.63
CA ASN A 170 -5.96 2.59 -3.25
C ASN A 170 -7.47 2.77 -3.42
N LYS A 171 -8.02 2.24 -4.52
CA LYS A 171 -9.47 2.26 -4.76
C LYS A 171 -10.23 1.40 -3.75
N GLY A 172 -9.79 0.16 -3.53
CA GLY A 172 -10.42 -0.74 -2.57
C GLY A 172 -10.39 -0.20 -1.14
N ALA A 173 -9.29 0.46 -0.74
CA ALA A 173 -9.22 1.17 0.55
C ALA A 173 -10.24 2.31 0.64
N ALA A 174 -10.42 3.11 -0.42
CA ALA A 174 -11.43 4.19 -0.44
C ALA A 174 -12.88 3.65 -0.44
N GLU A 175 -13.14 2.54 -1.15
CA GLU A 175 -14.43 1.83 -1.07
C GLU A 175 -14.70 1.32 0.36
N ASN A 176 -13.67 0.76 1.01
CA ASN A 176 -13.74 0.30 2.39
C ASN A 176 -13.93 1.43 3.39
N PHE A 177 -13.29 2.58 3.18
CA PHE A 177 -13.54 3.78 3.96
C PHE A 177 -15.03 4.08 3.93
N ARG A 178 -15.63 4.25 2.76
CA ARG A 178 -17.07 4.55 2.62
C ARG A 178 -17.98 3.51 3.25
N LYS A 179 -17.64 2.24 3.10
CA LYS A 179 -18.45 1.13 3.63
C LYS A 179 -18.42 1.07 5.15
N ASN A 180 -17.26 1.33 5.77
CA ASN A 180 -16.99 0.97 7.16
C ASN A 180 -16.78 2.16 8.12
N TYR A 181 -16.42 3.36 7.65
CA TYR A 181 -16.11 4.49 8.55
C TYR A 181 -17.27 4.86 9.48
N GLY A 182 -18.50 4.95 8.94
CA GLY A 182 -19.68 5.31 9.73
C GLY A 182 -20.03 4.25 10.77
N LYS A 183 -19.81 2.97 10.45
CA LYS A 183 -20.01 1.85 11.39
C LYS A 183 -18.99 1.90 12.51
N LEU A 184 -17.71 2.08 12.17
CA LEU A 184 -16.61 2.22 13.14
C LEU A 184 -16.86 3.37 14.13
N LEU A 185 -17.24 4.55 13.63
CA LEU A 185 -17.45 5.71 14.50
C LEU A 185 -18.64 5.52 15.46
N LYS A 186 -19.68 4.80 15.01
CA LYS A 186 -20.90 4.49 15.79
C LYS A 186 -20.75 3.27 16.70
N ASP A 187 -19.74 2.44 16.51
CA ASP A 187 -19.50 1.24 17.34
C ASP A 187 -19.21 1.65 18.79
N SER A 188 -20.12 1.32 19.72
CA SER A 188 -19.98 1.65 21.14
C SER A 188 -18.95 0.78 21.86
N SER A 189 -18.55 -0.35 21.27
CA SER A 189 -17.55 -1.26 21.82
C SER A 189 -16.12 -0.87 21.45
N ALA A 190 -15.94 -0.08 20.38
CA ALA A 190 -14.63 0.41 19.95
C ALA A 190 -14.15 1.59 20.81
N SER A 191 -12.91 1.53 21.28
CA SER A 191 -12.29 2.63 22.02
C SER A 191 -12.12 3.88 21.15
N PHE A 192 -11.99 5.06 21.78
CA PHE A 192 -11.68 6.30 21.04
C PHE A 192 -10.39 6.17 20.22
N SER A 193 -9.34 5.56 20.80
CA SER A 193 -8.07 5.27 20.11
C SER A 193 -8.31 4.44 18.84
N THR A 194 -9.08 3.35 18.95
CA THR A 194 -9.41 2.47 17.84
C THR A 194 -10.19 3.19 16.75
N LYS A 195 -11.15 4.05 17.13
CA LYS A 195 -11.91 4.87 16.18
C LYS A 195 -11.01 5.85 15.44
N PHE A 196 -10.16 6.57 16.15
CA PHE A 196 -9.22 7.55 15.58
C PHE A 196 -8.24 6.86 14.61
N HIS A 197 -7.52 5.84 15.09
CA HIS A 197 -6.57 5.11 14.27
C HIS A 197 -7.25 4.39 13.10
N GLY A 198 -8.42 3.79 13.32
CA GLY A 198 -9.18 3.08 12.29
C GLY A 198 -9.73 4.01 11.21
N PHE A 199 -10.15 5.22 11.56
CA PHE A 199 -10.60 6.24 10.62
C PHE A 199 -9.46 6.64 9.67
N PHE A 200 -8.30 7.00 10.20
CA PHE A 200 -7.14 7.38 9.38
C PHE A 200 -6.54 6.19 8.62
N HIS A 201 -6.64 4.97 9.14
CA HIS A 201 -6.25 3.77 8.40
C HIS A 201 -7.07 3.57 7.13
N LEU A 202 -8.39 3.61 7.25
CA LEU A 202 -9.30 3.48 6.12
C LEU A 202 -9.12 4.66 5.14
N LEU A 203 -8.85 5.86 5.64
CA LEU A 203 -8.66 7.06 4.82
C LEU A 203 -7.26 7.14 4.17
N ASN A 204 -6.31 6.28 4.56
CA ASN A 204 -4.89 6.42 4.24
C ASN A 204 -4.59 6.60 2.74
N SER A 205 -5.30 5.88 1.86
CA SER A 205 -5.11 6.02 0.41
C SER A 205 -5.40 7.44 -0.10
N SER A 206 -6.26 8.19 0.59
CA SER A 206 -6.58 9.59 0.24
C SER A 206 -5.41 10.55 0.42
N MET A 207 -4.33 10.11 1.07
CA MET A 207 -3.08 10.87 1.14
C MET A 207 -2.54 11.20 -0.26
N PHE A 208 -2.73 10.33 -1.26
CA PHE A 208 -2.27 10.61 -2.64
C PHE A 208 -2.97 11.82 -3.27
N LEU A 209 -4.26 12.03 -2.98
CA LEU A 209 -4.99 13.22 -3.41
C LEU A 209 -4.41 14.47 -2.76
N ILE A 210 -4.14 14.43 -1.46
CA ILE A 210 -3.54 15.56 -0.73
C ILE A 210 -2.14 15.87 -1.27
N VAL A 211 -1.32 14.84 -1.50
CA VAL A 211 0.02 14.99 -2.09
C VAL A 211 -0.06 15.64 -3.48
N LEU A 212 -0.99 15.20 -4.34
CA LEU A 212 -1.15 15.79 -5.67
C LEU A 212 -1.59 17.26 -5.60
N LEU A 213 -2.55 17.58 -4.71
CA LEU A 213 -3.00 18.95 -4.51
C LEU A 213 -1.87 19.84 -4.01
N LEU A 214 -1.13 19.41 -2.99
CA LEU A 214 0.04 20.13 -2.47
C LEU A 214 1.11 20.31 -3.55
N ALA A 215 1.37 19.27 -4.36
CA ALA A 215 2.32 19.35 -5.46
C ALA A 215 1.90 20.41 -6.48
N VAL A 216 0.67 20.38 -6.98
CA VAL A 216 0.20 21.35 -7.99
C VAL A 216 0.16 22.77 -7.41
N LEU A 217 -0.36 22.95 -6.20
CA LEU A 217 -0.49 24.25 -5.54
C LEU A 217 0.83 24.85 -5.07
N SER A 218 1.89 24.04 -4.96
CA SER A 218 3.21 24.51 -4.52
C SER A 218 3.82 25.57 -5.44
N VAL A 219 3.51 25.59 -6.74
CA VAL A 219 4.08 26.56 -7.68
C VAL A 219 3.35 27.92 -7.61
N PRO A 220 2.00 28.01 -7.68
CA PRO A 220 1.30 29.27 -7.44
C PRO A 220 1.65 29.88 -6.09
N VAL A 221 1.82 29.05 -5.06
CA VAL A 221 2.26 29.46 -3.72
C VAL A 221 3.59 30.23 -3.75
N LEU A 222 4.57 29.80 -4.55
CA LEU A 222 5.84 30.53 -4.67
C LEU A 222 5.63 31.97 -5.17
N TYR A 223 4.79 32.14 -6.20
CA TYR A 223 4.49 33.46 -6.77
C TYR A 223 3.65 34.33 -5.83
N ILE A 224 2.66 33.74 -5.15
CA ILE A 224 1.83 34.46 -4.16
C ILE A 224 2.71 34.97 -3.02
N LYS A 225 3.60 34.13 -2.48
CA LYS A 225 4.55 34.50 -1.42
C LYS A 225 5.46 35.64 -1.86
N HIS A 226 6.04 35.55 -3.04
CA HIS A 226 6.94 36.57 -3.58
C HIS A 226 6.23 37.92 -3.75
N ASN A 227 5.02 37.92 -4.31
CA ASN A 227 4.27 39.15 -4.59
C ASN A 227 3.56 39.73 -3.36
N ASN A 228 3.37 38.93 -2.29
CA ASN A 228 2.62 39.35 -1.10
C ASN A 228 3.38 38.96 0.19
N PRO A 229 4.41 39.74 0.58
CA PRO A 229 5.23 39.44 1.76
C PRO A 229 4.44 39.34 3.07
N VAL A 230 3.26 39.95 3.16
CA VAL A 230 2.34 39.86 4.30
C VAL A 230 1.96 38.40 4.62
N PHE A 231 1.95 37.51 3.62
CA PHE A 231 1.64 36.09 3.83
C PHE A 231 2.84 35.23 4.27
N SER A 232 4.04 35.81 4.42
CA SER A 232 5.27 35.05 4.76
C SER A 232 5.13 34.20 6.02
N TRP A 233 4.36 34.65 7.01
CA TRP A 233 4.15 33.91 8.25
C TRP A 233 3.36 32.61 8.06
N TYR A 234 2.37 32.58 7.14
CA TYR A 234 1.64 31.35 6.81
C TYR A 234 2.61 30.29 6.25
N PHE A 235 3.58 30.71 5.44
CA PHE A 235 4.59 29.81 4.88
C PHE A 235 5.57 29.30 5.94
N ASN A 236 5.87 30.09 6.97
CA ASN A 236 6.67 29.64 8.11
C ASN A 236 5.92 28.59 8.95
N VAL A 237 4.61 28.75 9.14
CA VAL A 237 3.76 27.72 9.78
C VAL A 237 3.74 26.45 8.93
N LEU A 238 3.65 26.58 7.61
CA LEU A 238 3.74 25.43 6.69
C LEU A 238 5.11 24.73 6.77
N ALA A 239 6.20 25.47 6.98
CA ALA A 239 7.51 24.88 7.23
C ALA A 239 7.55 24.04 8.53
N GLY A 240 6.68 24.34 9.51
CA GLY A 240 6.47 23.50 10.69
C GLY A 240 6.03 22.07 10.36
N PHE A 241 5.35 21.85 9.22
CA PHE A 241 5.03 20.49 8.75
C PHE A 241 6.28 19.70 8.31
N ALA A 242 7.44 20.33 8.13
CA ALA A 242 8.70 19.61 7.92
C ALA A 242 9.05 18.70 9.11
N VAL A 243 8.58 19.02 10.32
CA VAL A 243 8.70 18.14 11.50
C VAL A 243 8.05 16.78 11.25
N SER A 244 6.89 16.74 10.58
CA SER A 244 6.24 15.47 10.23
C SER A 244 7.12 14.63 9.29
N THR A 245 7.83 15.27 8.36
CA THR A 245 8.77 14.60 7.46
C THR A 245 9.95 14.00 8.23
N LEU A 246 10.44 14.69 9.26
CA LEU A 246 11.49 14.15 10.14
C LEU A 246 11.01 12.95 10.95
N ILE A 247 9.77 12.97 11.44
CA ILE A 247 9.14 11.83 12.13
C ILE A 247 9.03 10.63 11.16
N PHE A 248 8.57 10.87 9.93
CA PHE A 248 8.52 9.83 8.91
C PHE A 248 9.91 9.30 8.58
N PHE A 249 10.90 10.17 8.40
CA PHE A 249 12.28 9.81 8.14
C PHE A 249 12.84 8.92 9.24
N ALA A 250 12.68 9.31 10.51
CA ALA A 250 13.12 8.49 11.65
C ALA A 250 12.41 7.13 11.69
N SER A 251 11.09 7.12 11.44
CA SER A 251 10.27 5.90 11.48
C SER A 251 10.66 4.90 10.37
N TYR A 252 10.92 5.40 9.17
CA TYR A 252 11.46 4.60 8.07
C TYR A 252 12.88 4.12 8.35
N TYR A 253 13.72 4.93 9.01
CA TYR A 253 15.07 4.52 9.38
C TYR A 253 15.07 3.38 10.39
N VAL A 254 14.17 3.42 11.38
CA VAL A 254 13.99 2.31 12.34
C VAL A 254 13.70 1.01 11.60
N THR A 255 12.76 1.04 10.66
CA THR A 255 12.42 -0.14 9.85
C THR A 255 13.59 -0.61 8.98
N TYR A 256 14.22 0.32 8.26
CA TYR A 256 15.34 0.00 7.38
C TYR A 256 16.52 -0.60 8.15
N SER A 257 16.84 -0.05 9.32
CA SER A 257 17.95 -0.51 10.16
C SER A 257 17.71 -1.88 10.80
N LYS A 258 16.45 -2.28 11.04
CA LYS A 258 16.10 -3.65 11.46
C LYS A 258 16.45 -4.68 10.38
N ILE A 259 16.24 -4.35 9.10
CA ILE A 259 16.49 -5.27 7.98
C ILE A 259 17.97 -5.25 7.56
N HIS A 260 18.54 -4.06 7.40
CA HIS A 260 19.86 -3.87 6.78
C HIS A 260 21.00 -3.63 7.78
N GLY A 261 20.69 -3.64 9.08
CA GLY A 261 21.63 -3.30 10.14
C GLY A 261 21.88 -1.81 10.29
N LYS A 262 22.51 -1.46 11.41
CA LYS A 262 22.91 -0.08 11.75
C LYS A 262 24.33 0.20 11.24
N GLY A 263 24.62 1.47 10.94
CA GLY A 263 25.97 1.93 10.58
C GLY A 263 25.95 3.10 9.60
N ILE A 264 27.05 3.84 9.51
CA ILE A 264 27.16 5.07 8.69
C ILE A 264 26.85 4.78 7.21
N LYS A 265 27.44 3.72 6.65
CA LYS A 265 27.17 3.30 5.27
C LYS A 265 25.72 2.88 5.06
N SER A 266 25.10 2.23 6.05
CA SER A 266 23.68 1.84 6.00
C SER A 266 22.77 3.07 6.03
N PHE A 267 23.11 4.07 6.86
CA PHE A 267 22.39 5.34 6.96
C PHE A 267 22.42 6.15 5.66
N PHE A 268 23.57 6.29 5.00
CA PHE A 268 23.60 7.00 3.70
C PHE A 268 22.84 6.25 2.60
N LYS A 269 22.88 4.91 2.59
CA LYS A 269 22.02 4.11 1.70
C LYS A 269 20.53 4.32 2.00
N PHE A 270 20.17 4.41 3.28
CA PHE A 270 18.82 4.73 3.72
C PHE A 270 18.37 6.10 3.21
N VAL A 271 19.18 7.15 3.41
CA VAL A 271 18.86 8.51 2.94
C VAL A 271 18.58 8.50 1.43
N GLY A 272 19.45 7.88 0.64
CA GLY A 272 19.25 7.76 -0.81
C GLY A 272 17.97 7.00 -1.16
N MET A 273 17.68 5.90 -0.47
CA MET A 273 16.46 5.11 -0.69
C MET A 273 15.20 5.89 -0.30
N PHE A 274 15.22 6.59 0.83
CA PHE A 274 14.12 7.39 1.34
C PHE A 274 13.75 8.49 0.35
N VAL A 275 14.73 9.29 -0.09
CA VAL A 275 14.50 10.36 -1.09
C VAL A 275 13.99 9.77 -2.41
N THR A 276 14.57 8.67 -2.87
CA THR A 276 14.16 8.01 -4.12
C THR A 276 12.72 7.48 -4.03
N PHE A 277 12.39 6.81 -2.93
CA PHE A 277 11.04 6.30 -2.66
C PHE A 277 10.02 7.43 -2.64
N PHE A 278 10.23 8.48 -1.84
CA PHE A 278 9.29 9.60 -1.74
C PHE A 278 9.10 10.30 -3.09
N SER A 279 10.19 10.51 -3.84
CA SER A 279 10.13 11.10 -5.18
C SER A 279 9.23 10.27 -6.10
N ILE A 280 9.49 8.97 -6.22
CA ILE A 280 8.72 8.09 -7.10
C ILE A 280 7.27 7.92 -6.61
N ALA A 281 7.04 7.81 -5.30
CA ALA A 281 5.70 7.75 -4.71
C ALA A 281 4.86 8.99 -5.07
N MET A 282 5.46 10.18 -5.07
CA MET A 282 4.81 11.40 -5.56
C MET A 282 4.52 11.35 -7.07
N GLY A 283 5.40 10.75 -7.86
CA GLY A 283 5.16 10.51 -9.29
C GLY A 283 3.93 9.62 -9.56
N PHE A 284 3.60 8.69 -8.67
CA PHE A 284 2.38 7.88 -8.75
C PHE A 284 1.11 8.61 -8.30
N SER A 285 1.21 9.83 -7.75
CA SER A 285 0.09 10.53 -7.12
C SER A 285 -1.10 10.77 -8.05
N VAL A 286 -0.90 11.07 -9.34
CA VAL A 286 -1.99 11.23 -10.31
C VAL A 286 -2.79 9.95 -10.47
N HIS A 287 -2.10 8.85 -10.78
CA HIS A 287 -2.71 7.55 -11.00
C HIS A 287 -3.45 7.05 -9.75
N ASN A 288 -2.83 7.20 -8.57
CA ASN A 288 -3.43 6.78 -7.30
C ASN A 288 -4.60 7.70 -6.88
N THR A 289 -4.51 9.01 -7.14
CA THR A 289 -5.62 9.95 -6.87
C THR A 289 -6.87 9.59 -7.66
N LEU A 290 -6.72 9.24 -8.94
CA LEU A 290 -7.84 8.78 -9.75
C LEU A 290 -8.49 7.53 -9.14
N ALA A 291 -7.68 6.56 -8.70
CA ALA A 291 -8.18 5.35 -8.04
C ALA A 291 -8.98 5.66 -6.77
N VAL A 292 -8.45 6.55 -5.93
CA VAL A 292 -9.08 7.00 -4.68
C VAL A 292 -10.41 7.70 -4.96
N LEU A 293 -10.44 8.66 -5.89
CA LEU A 293 -11.65 9.40 -6.23
C LEU A 293 -12.73 8.45 -6.77
N GLU A 294 -12.36 7.49 -7.63
CA GLU A 294 -13.32 6.49 -8.09
C GLU A 294 -13.90 5.64 -6.96
N GLY A 295 -13.07 5.25 -5.98
CA GLY A 295 -13.54 4.52 -4.80
C GLY A 295 -14.48 5.37 -3.92
N HIS A 296 -14.13 6.64 -3.71
CA HIS A 296 -14.97 7.59 -2.97
C HIS A 296 -16.29 7.91 -3.68
N PHE A 297 -16.30 7.96 -5.02
CA PHE A 297 -17.53 8.17 -5.78
C PHE A 297 -18.32 6.87 -6.04
N GLY A 298 -17.73 5.70 -5.74
CA GLY A 298 -18.41 4.40 -5.86
C GLY A 298 -18.51 3.88 -7.28
N LYS A 299 -17.65 4.39 -8.15
CA LYS A 299 -17.56 3.89 -9.52
C LYS A 299 -17.08 2.44 -9.47
N ARG A 300 -17.90 1.50 -9.94
CA ARG A 300 -17.51 0.09 -10.04
C ARG A 300 -16.47 -0.09 -11.15
N SER A 301 -15.44 -0.89 -10.87
CA SER A 301 -14.43 -1.28 -11.87
C SER A 301 -14.14 -2.76 -11.78
N GLU A 302 -13.70 -3.32 -12.89
CA GLU A 302 -13.24 -4.69 -12.96
C GLU A 302 -11.93 -4.90 -12.20
N PHE A 303 -11.74 -6.12 -11.68
CA PHE A 303 -10.47 -6.52 -11.08
C PHE A 303 -9.45 -6.82 -12.20
N ILE A 304 -8.56 -5.86 -12.46
CA ILE A 304 -7.43 -6.06 -13.36
C ILE A 304 -6.32 -6.79 -12.61
N ARG A 305 -6.02 -8.02 -13.03
CA ARG A 305 -4.96 -8.85 -12.43
C ARG A 305 -3.60 -8.17 -12.58
N THR A 306 -2.78 -8.26 -11.54
CA THR A 306 -1.38 -7.86 -11.59
C THR A 306 -0.56 -9.00 -12.20
N PRO A 307 0.12 -8.81 -13.34
CA PRO A 307 0.99 -9.83 -13.91
C PRO A 307 2.13 -10.21 -12.96
N LYS A 308 2.44 -11.51 -12.92
CA LYS A 308 3.56 -12.11 -12.19
C LYS A 308 4.42 -12.88 -13.18
N PHE A 309 5.72 -12.81 -13.01
CA PHE A 309 6.68 -13.27 -14.02
C PHE A 309 7.60 -14.38 -13.48
N ASN A 310 7.44 -14.77 -12.22
CA ASN A 310 8.30 -15.75 -11.53
C ASN A 310 9.79 -15.35 -11.57
N ILE A 311 10.04 -14.05 -11.39
CA ILE A 311 11.40 -13.50 -11.40
C ILE A 311 12.01 -13.67 -10.02
N ASN A 312 13.13 -14.39 -9.95
CA ASN A 312 13.88 -14.63 -8.72
C ASN A 312 15.33 -14.10 -8.83
N SER A 313 15.82 -13.82 -10.04
CA SER A 313 17.17 -13.32 -10.29
C SER A 313 17.17 -12.18 -11.33
N ILE A 314 18.23 -11.36 -11.33
CA ILE A 314 18.44 -10.29 -12.31
C ILE A 314 18.54 -10.83 -13.76
N LYS A 315 18.88 -12.12 -13.92
CA LYS A 315 18.99 -12.76 -15.24
C LYS A 315 17.61 -13.12 -15.82
N ASP A 316 16.57 -13.17 -15.00
CA ASP A 316 15.23 -13.53 -15.46
C ASP A 316 14.60 -12.37 -16.23
N SER A 317 14.00 -12.69 -17.38
CA SER A 317 13.41 -11.70 -18.28
C SER A 317 11.88 -11.76 -18.23
N TRP A 318 11.25 -10.58 -18.11
CA TRP A 318 9.82 -10.41 -18.30
C TRP A 318 9.42 -10.22 -19.77
N LYS A 319 10.38 -9.94 -20.67
CA LYS A 319 10.11 -9.64 -22.08
C LYS A 319 9.47 -10.84 -22.79
N GLY A 320 8.44 -10.58 -23.60
CA GLY A 320 7.72 -11.60 -24.37
C GLY A 320 6.62 -12.34 -23.59
N ASN A 321 6.35 -11.95 -22.33
CA ASN A 321 5.28 -12.57 -21.56
C ASN A 321 3.90 -12.08 -22.05
N ARG A 322 2.98 -13.03 -22.30
CA ARG A 322 1.60 -12.78 -22.76
C ARG A 322 0.76 -11.87 -21.86
N TYR A 323 1.18 -11.66 -20.62
CA TYR A 323 0.47 -10.82 -19.65
C TYR A 323 0.94 -9.36 -19.67
N LEU A 324 1.90 -8.99 -20.53
CA LEU A 324 2.26 -7.61 -20.78
C LEU A 324 1.14 -6.93 -21.57
N ASN A 325 0.56 -5.88 -20.99
CA ASN A 325 -0.36 -5.01 -21.71
C ASN A 325 0.41 -3.81 -22.27
N ASN A 326 0.46 -3.69 -23.60
CA ASN A 326 1.16 -2.61 -24.30
C ASN A 326 0.29 -1.36 -24.48
N GLN A 327 -0.88 -1.28 -23.84
CA GLN A 327 -1.73 -0.10 -23.95
C GLN A 327 -1.21 1.04 -23.07
N TYR A 328 -0.83 2.14 -23.71
CA TYR A 328 -0.47 3.38 -23.03
C TYR A 328 -1.67 3.96 -22.27
N SER A 329 -1.48 4.24 -20.99
CA SER A 329 -2.49 4.95 -20.20
C SER A 329 -2.57 6.41 -20.64
N LYS A 330 -3.79 6.96 -20.77
CA LYS A 330 -4.01 8.40 -21.02
C LYS A 330 -3.35 9.28 -19.94
N ASN A 331 -3.13 8.74 -18.74
CA ASN A 331 -2.48 9.43 -17.63
C ASN A 331 -1.03 9.81 -17.93
N ILE A 332 -0.37 9.13 -18.88
CA ILE A 332 1.02 9.42 -19.28
C ILE A 332 1.17 10.86 -19.77
N ILE A 333 0.16 11.40 -20.46
CA ILE A 333 0.18 12.80 -20.93
C ILE A 333 0.19 13.75 -19.73
N ILE A 334 -0.67 13.50 -18.74
CA ILE A 334 -0.77 14.33 -17.53
C ILE A 334 0.55 14.28 -16.74
N GLU A 335 1.14 13.09 -16.59
CA GLU A 335 2.42 12.91 -15.91
C GLU A 335 3.56 13.63 -16.64
N GLY A 336 3.56 13.62 -17.98
CA GLY A 336 4.52 14.38 -18.79
C GLY A 336 4.34 15.89 -18.64
N LEU A 337 3.10 16.38 -18.60
CA LEU A 337 2.81 17.80 -18.32
C LEU A 337 3.26 18.21 -16.92
N LEU A 338 3.01 17.37 -15.91
CA LEU A 338 3.47 17.63 -14.54
C LEU A 338 4.99 17.57 -14.42
N PHE A 339 5.65 16.66 -15.15
CA PHE A 339 7.12 16.64 -15.24
C PHE A 339 7.65 18.00 -15.76
N LEU A 340 7.09 18.53 -16.84
CA LEU A 340 7.47 19.85 -17.37
C LEU A 340 7.11 20.98 -16.39
N TYR A 341 5.94 20.91 -15.77
CA TYR A 341 5.48 21.88 -14.78
C TYR A 341 6.41 21.99 -13.57
N PHE A 342 6.94 20.87 -13.06
CA PHE A 342 7.91 20.91 -11.98
C PHE A 342 9.32 21.29 -12.45
N GLY A 343 9.64 21.12 -13.73
CA GLY A 343 10.81 21.75 -14.35
C GLY A 343 10.69 23.28 -14.34
N PHE A 344 9.51 23.80 -14.68
CA PHE A 344 9.19 25.21 -14.54
C PHE A 344 9.27 25.67 -13.08
N ALA A 345 8.75 24.90 -12.12
CA ALA A 345 8.83 25.22 -10.70
C ALA A 345 10.27 25.40 -10.20
N ILE A 346 11.18 24.51 -10.61
CA ILE A 346 12.61 24.62 -10.29
C ILE A 346 13.16 25.92 -10.87
N TRP A 347 12.89 26.22 -12.14
CA TRP A 347 13.30 27.48 -12.76
C TRP A 347 12.73 28.71 -12.02
N SER A 348 11.47 28.66 -11.61
CA SER A 348 10.80 29.72 -10.83
C SER A 348 11.50 29.98 -9.50
N ALA A 349 11.95 28.93 -8.81
CA ALA A 349 12.69 29.06 -7.55
C ALA A 349 13.97 29.90 -7.72
N PHE A 350 14.75 29.65 -8.78
CA PHE A 350 15.93 30.45 -9.10
C PHE A 350 15.58 31.87 -9.55
N LYS A 351 14.53 32.03 -10.37
CA LYS A 351 14.12 33.35 -10.87
C LYS A 351 13.62 34.28 -9.76
N LEU A 352 12.91 33.74 -8.77
CA LEU A 352 12.35 34.48 -7.64
C LEU A 352 13.32 34.56 -6.44
N ASN A 353 14.48 33.89 -6.52
CA ASN A 353 15.44 33.72 -5.43
C ASN A 353 14.80 33.13 -4.14
N ASP A 354 13.85 32.21 -4.30
CA ASP A 354 13.16 31.52 -3.19
C ASP A 354 13.37 30.00 -3.33
N TYR A 355 14.23 29.46 -2.47
CA TYR A 355 14.61 28.05 -2.48
C TYR A 355 13.81 27.19 -1.48
N GLY A 356 12.82 27.76 -0.79
CA GLY A 356 12.12 27.08 0.31
C GLY A 356 11.47 25.75 -0.09
N LEU A 357 11.03 25.63 -1.35
CA LEU A 357 10.40 24.42 -1.90
C LEU A 357 11.28 23.69 -2.94
N LEU A 358 12.54 24.12 -3.14
CA LEU A 358 13.39 23.60 -4.22
C LEU A 358 13.58 22.07 -4.13
N ILE A 359 13.87 21.54 -2.93
CA ILE A 359 14.05 20.09 -2.73
C ILE A 359 12.75 19.35 -3.06
N PHE A 360 11.61 19.88 -2.64
CA PHE A 360 10.30 19.29 -2.93
C PHE A 360 10.01 19.27 -4.44
N HIS A 361 10.31 20.37 -5.16
CA HIS A 361 10.15 20.44 -6.62
C HIS A 361 11.13 19.53 -7.37
N LEU A 362 12.36 19.36 -6.89
CA LEU A 362 13.31 18.39 -7.45
C LEU A 362 12.81 16.95 -7.30
N MET A 363 12.25 16.61 -6.13
CA MET A 363 11.66 15.28 -5.90
C MET A 363 10.43 15.05 -6.78
N LEU A 364 9.58 16.06 -6.97
CA LEU A 364 8.43 15.99 -7.87
C LEU A 364 8.86 15.84 -9.33
N PHE A 365 9.82 16.64 -9.79
CA PHE A 365 10.37 16.56 -11.14
C PHE A 365 10.97 15.18 -11.42
N THR A 366 11.83 14.67 -10.53
CA THR A 366 12.44 13.34 -10.69
C THR A 366 11.41 12.22 -10.58
N GLY A 367 10.43 12.34 -9.68
CA GLY A 367 9.34 11.39 -9.50
C GLY A 367 8.45 11.24 -10.73
N PHE A 368 7.87 12.35 -11.20
CA PHE A 368 7.04 12.36 -12.40
C PHE A 368 7.85 11.98 -13.64
N GLY A 369 9.10 12.42 -13.75
CA GLY A 369 10.01 12.01 -14.83
C GLY A 369 10.24 10.50 -14.85
N PHE A 370 10.55 9.90 -13.69
CA PHE A 370 10.74 8.44 -13.59
C PHE A 370 9.49 7.69 -14.06
N VAL A 371 8.32 8.07 -13.56
CA VAL A 371 7.05 7.42 -13.89
C VAL A 371 6.70 7.59 -15.37
N PHE A 372 6.88 8.80 -15.93
CA PHE A 372 6.65 9.11 -17.33
C PHE A 372 7.58 8.29 -18.26
N PHE A 373 8.90 8.40 -18.09
CA PHE A 373 9.85 7.71 -18.97
C PHE A 373 9.79 6.19 -18.85
N LYS A 374 9.51 5.64 -17.66
CA LYS A 374 9.30 4.20 -17.49
C LYS A 374 8.01 3.72 -18.15
N SER A 375 6.99 4.56 -18.22
CA SER A 375 5.75 4.23 -18.91
C SER A 375 5.89 4.22 -20.44
N LEU A 376 6.84 4.99 -20.99
CA LEU A 376 7.15 5.00 -22.41
C LEU A 376 8.00 3.80 -22.86
N ARG A 377 8.70 3.14 -21.93
CA ARG A 377 9.59 1.99 -22.20
C ARG A 377 8.90 0.64 -21.95
N ALA A 378 7.57 0.60 -22.00
CA ALA A 378 6.74 -0.58 -21.75
C ALA A 378 6.90 -1.64 -22.86
#